data_AF-A0A084EH78-F1
#
_entry.id   AF-A0A084EH78-F1
#
_cell.length_a   1.000
_cell.length_b   1.000
_cell.length_c   1.000
_cell.angle_alpha   90.00
_cell.angle_beta   90.00
_cell.angle_gamma   90.00
#
_symmetry.space_group_name_H-M   'P 1'
#
loop_
_entity.id
_entity.type
_entity.pdbx_description
1 polymer ?
#
loop_
_entity_poly.entity_id
_entity_poly.type
_entity_poly.pdbx_seq_one_letter_code
_entity_poly.pdbx_strand_id
1 'polypeptide(L)'
;MTASISIGNDGTGNPVLVDVEELLATRLLVQGNSGSGKSHLLRRLLEESAPMVQQVVIDPEGDFVTLADEYGHVVIDAGDYNEREIVKMAARIREHRASVVLSLESLELEAQMRCAATFLSTLFDAPRDHWYPALVVVDEAQMFAPVAAGDVSDEARRLSLAAMTNLMCRGRKRGLAGVIATQRLAKLAKNVAAEASNFLMGRTFLDIDMARAADLLGMERRQAEQIRDLERGRFLGLGPAIARRPVAVKIGAVKTGTRGGTHKLMPPPITTGEDFQELLFARVEEESMPPPPPRAEPPARPAEEIMRQLADVPSAKPAAPELDFGENEPIVIAVLDEIVADLGEAVPSVAALFQDFGVRCRMKGLRKPPLDLPAFRKRFAMALAGMSDSADPRWEEPIRAADPVPEDMLAPFLLIARAAMEGEPCPEDTVLARAYGTSSPGRVRRLIEYMEKLGVIVARTDFGGRRSIGIPALGLSTAAAE
;
A
#
# COMPACT_ATOMS: atom_id res chain seq x y z
N MET A 1 -15.19 15.51 -36.98
CA MET A 1 -15.36 16.15 -35.67
C MET A 1 -13.98 16.20 -35.04
N THR A 2 -13.48 17.36 -34.66
CA THR A 2 -12.22 17.46 -33.92
C THR A 2 -12.48 16.98 -32.49
N ALA A 3 -11.79 15.93 -32.05
CA ALA A 3 -11.93 15.36 -30.69
C ALA A 3 -11.21 16.25 -29.67
N SER A 4 -11.63 17.51 -29.55
CA SER A 4 -11.00 18.50 -28.68
C SER A 4 -11.87 18.78 -27.44
N ILE A 5 -11.24 18.86 -26.27
CA ILE A 5 -11.87 19.19 -25.00
C ILE A 5 -11.43 20.57 -24.52
N SER A 6 -12.28 21.30 -23.79
CA SER A 6 -11.90 22.58 -23.18
C SER A 6 -11.47 22.39 -21.73
N ILE A 7 -10.21 22.66 -21.42
CA ILE A 7 -9.69 22.53 -20.05
C ILE A 7 -9.84 23.81 -19.21
N GLY A 8 -10.17 24.93 -19.85
CA GLY A 8 -10.28 26.23 -19.17
C GLY A 8 -10.15 27.39 -20.14
N ASN A 9 -9.79 28.56 -19.62
CA ASN A 9 -9.68 29.80 -20.40
C ASN A 9 -8.30 30.43 -20.23
N ASP A 10 -7.80 31.09 -21.27
CA ASP A 10 -6.58 31.87 -21.21
C ASP A 10 -6.80 33.24 -20.54
N GLY A 11 -5.73 34.05 -20.44
CA GLY A 11 -5.80 35.39 -19.85
C GLY A 11 -6.70 36.38 -20.58
N THR A 12 -7.10 36.07 -21.82
CA THR A 12 -8.04 36.87 -22.63
C THR A 12 -9.48 36.33 -22.58
N GLY A 13 -9.70 35.22 -21.88
CA GLY A 13 -11.00 34.56 -21.77
C GLY A 13 -11.30 33.55 -22.87
N ASN A 14 -10.38 33.34 -23.82
CA ASN A 14 -10.57 32.34 -24.88
C ASN A 14 -10.40 30.92 -24.34
N PRO A 15 -11.17 29.93 -24.82
CA PRO A 15 -11.03 28.56 -24.38
C PRO A 15 -9.67 27.98 -24.79
N VAL A 16 -9.00 27.32 -23.86
CA VAL A 16 -7.80 26.53 -24.12
C VAL A 16 -8.23 25.09 -24.37
N LEU A 17 -8.03 24.63 -25.61
CA LEU A 17 -8.45 23.31 -26.05
C LEU A 17 -7.30 22.30 -25.93
N VAL A 18 -7.65 21.05 -25.66
CA VAL A 18 -6.75 19.90 -25.75
C VAL A 18 -7.28 18.95 -26.80
N ASP A 19 -6.48 18.64 -27.82
CA ASP A 19 -6.78 17.62 -28.82
C ASP A 19 -6.56 16.22 -28.22
N VAL A 20 -7.63 15.47 -28.01
CA VAL A 20 -7.59 14.14 -27.37
C VAL A 20 -6.93 13.11 -28.30
N GLU A 21 -7.09 13.21 -29.62
CA GLU A 21 -6.42 12.31 -30.57
C GLU A 21 -4.91 12.54 -30.56
N GLU A 22 -4.48 13.79 -30.59
CA GLU A 22 -3.06 14.13 -30.49
C GLU A 22 -2.51 13.73 -29.11
N LEU A 23 -3.27 13.95 -28.04
CA LEU A 23 -2.91 13.56 -26.67
C LEU A 23 -2.67 12.04 -26.56
N LEU A 24 -3.49 11.23 -27.22
CA LEU A 24 -3.32 9.76 -27.26
C LEU A 24 -2.00 9.35 -27.91
N ALA A 25 -1.48 10.15 -28.84
CA ALA A 25 -0.19 9.90 -29.49
C ALA A 25 1.00 10.48 -28.70
N THR A 26 0.79 11.56 -27.94
CA THR A 26 1.86 12.43 -27.45
C THR A 26 2.01 12.49 -25.93
N ARG A 27 1.03 11.96 -25.18
CA ARG A 27 1.03 11.85 -23.70
C ARG A 27 1.11 13.18 -22.97
N LEU A 28 0.83 13.19 -21.68
CA LEU A 28 0.82 14.42 -20.88
C LEU A 28 1.50 14.23 -19.54
N LEU A 29 2.29 15.23 -19.16
CA LEU A 29 2.84 15.38 -17.82
C LEU A 29 2.20 16.61 -17.16
N VAL A 30 1.59 16.39 -16.00
CA VAL A 30 1.03 17.44 -15.15
C VAL A 30 1.91 17.59 -13.91
N GLN A 31 2.35 18.80 -13.63
CA GLN A 31 3.08 19.12 -12.41
C GLN A 31 2.34 20.18 -11.62
N GLY A 32 2.32 20.05 -10.30
CA GLY A 32 1.93 21.15 -9.41
C GLY A 32 2.05 20.73 -7.95
N ASN A 33 2.51 21.64 -7.08
CA ASN A 33 2.61 21.36 -5.65
C ASN A 33 1.22 21.13 -5.01
N SER A 34 1.18 20.58 -3.79
CA SER A 34 -0.07 20.47 -3.03
C SER A 34 -0.85 21.81 -3.01
N GLY A 35 -2.16 21.74 -3.25
CA GLY A 35 -3.05 22.89 -3.34
C GLY A 35 -2.91 23.74 -4.62
N SER A 36 -2.10 23.36 -5.60
CA SER A 36 -1.99 24.04 -6.91
C SER A 36 -3.24 23.87 -7.80
N GLY A 37 -4.07 22.85 -7.53
CA GLY A 37 -5.21 22.49 -8.37
C GLY A 37 -4.95 21.34 -9.35
N LYS A 38 -3.89 20.55 -9.14
CA LYS A 38 -3.53 19.38 -9.96
C LYS A 38 -4.68 18.36 -10.10
N SER A 39 -5.23 17.87 -8.98
CA SER A 39 -6.36 16.91 -9.02
C SER A 39 -7.61 17.53 -9.69
N HIS A 40 -7.83 18.84 -9.51
CA HIS A 40 -8.91 19.57 -10.18
C HIS A 40 -8.71 19.64 -11.70
N LEU A 41 -7.48 19.87 -12.17
CA LEU A 41 -7.11 19.82 -13.57
C LEU A 41 -7.29 18.40 -14.17
N LEU A 42 -6.78 17.37 -13.50
CA LEU A 42 -6.95 15.99 -13.95
C LEU A 42 -8.43 15.62 -14.07
N ARG A 43 -9.23 16.03 -13.09
CA ARG A 43 -10.67 15.82 -13.10
C ARG A 43 -11.31 16.55 -14.27
N ARG A 44 -10.99 17.83 -14.50
CA ARG A 44 -11.49 18.56 -15.68
C ARG A 44 -11.17 17.84 -16.99
N LEU A 45 -9.95 17.33 -17.12
CA LEU A 45 -9.53 16.57 -18.30
C LEU A 45 -10.32 15.26 -18.44
N LEU A 46 -10.49 14.52 -17.35
CA LEU A 46 -11.24 13.25 -17.30
C LEU A 46 -12.72 13.47 -17.62
N GLU A 47 -13.37 14.44 -16.99
CA GLU A 47 -14.78 14.75 -17.20
C GLU A 47 -15.09 15.12 -18.66
N GLU A 48 -14.26 15.97 -19.27
CA GLU A 48 -14.49 16.42 -20.63
C GLU A 48 -14.17 15.34 -21.68
N SER A 49 -13.24 14.43 -21.39
CA SER A 49 -12.86 13.35 -22.30
C SER A 49 -13.59 12.03 -22.05
N ALA A 50 -14.39 11.92 -20.98
CA ALA A 50 -15.13 10.70 -20.61
C ALA A 50 -16.01 10.14 -21.74
N PRO A 51 -16.78 10.95 -22.51
CA PRO A 51 -17.58 10.42 -23.60
C PRO A 51 -16.77 10.06 -24.86
N MET A 52 -15.47 10.38 -24.90
CA MET A 52 -14.64 10.27 -26.10
C MET A 52 -13.72 9.06 -26.09
N VAL A 53 -13.18 8.69 -24.93
CA VAL A 53 -12.13 7.65 -24.83
C VAL A 53 -12.24 6.87 -23.53
N GLN A 54 -11.87 5.59 -23.55
CA GLN A 54 -11.73 4.78 -22.34
C GLN A 54 -10.73 5.44 -21.39
N GLN A 55 -11.06 5.50 -20.11
CA GLN A 55 -10.20 6.08 -19.09
C GLN A 55 -9.83 5.06 -18.03
N VAL A 56 -8.56 5.00 -17.68
CA VAL A 56 -8.04 4.20 -16.59
C VAL A 56 -7.34 5.15 -15.63
N VAL A 57 -7.83 5.26 -14.40
CA VAL A 57 -7.23 6.12 -13.37
C VAL A 57 -6.56 5.24 -12.32
N ILE A 58 -5.27 5.47 -12.08
CA ILE A 58 -4.52 4.90 -10.96
C ILE A 58 -4.50 5.96 -9.86
N ASP A 59 -5.25 5.71 -8.78
CA ASP A 59 -5.61 6.69 -7.77
C ASP A 59 -5.12 6.28 -6.37
N PRO A 60 -3.92 6.72 -5.96
CA PRO A 60 -3.37 6.35 -4.66
C PRO A 60 -4.03 7.05 -3.47
N GLU A 61 -4.74 8.16 -3.68
CA GLU A 61 -5.35 8.96 -2.61
C GLU A 61 -6.88 8.87 -2.60
N GLY A 62 -7.50 8.13 -3.53
CA GLY A 62 -8.96 7.93 -3.58
C GLY A 62 -9.73 9.17 -4.04
N ASP A 63 -9.06 10.15 -4.65
CA ASP A 63 -9.65 11.42 -5.02
C ASP A 63 -10.73 11.26 -6.11
N PHE A 64 -10.57 10.32 -7.04
CA PHE A 64 -11.30 10.27 -8.30
C PHE A 64 -12.49 9.31 -8.33
N VAL A 65 -12.79 8.62 -7.22
CA VAL A 65 -13.85 7.59 -7.14
C VAL A 65 -15.25 8.10 -7.50
N THR A 66 -15.51 9.40 -7.36
CA THR A 66 -16.81 10.04 -7.70
C THR A 66 -17.02 10.24 -9.20
N LEU A 67 -16.03 9.94 -10.04
CA LEU A 67 -16.24 9.84 -11.49
C LEU A 67 -17.26 8.74 -11.82
N ALA A 68 -17.35 7.70 -10.99
CA ALA A 68 -18.35 6.64 -11.12
C ALA A 68 -19.79 7.16 -11.04
N ASP A 69 -20.02 8.17 -10.21
CA ASP A 69 -21.36 8.68 -9.92
C ASP A 69 -21.97 9.43 -11.13
N GLU A 70 -21.13 10.06 -11.95
CA GLU A 70 -21.56 10.92 -13.09
C GLU A 70 -21.22 10.32 -14.46
N TYR A 71 -20.09 9.59 -14.58
CA TYR A 71 -19.52 9.18 -15.87
C TYR A 71 -19.45 7.65 -16.06
N GLY A 72 -19.93 6.87 -15.08
CA GLY A 72 -20.04 5.41 -15.21
C GLY A 72 -18.71 4.66 -15.11
N HIS A 73 -17.66 5.28 -14.56
CA HIS A 73 -16.43 4.58 -14.23
C HIS A 73 -16.69 3.46 -13.22
N VAL A 74 -16.09 2.30 -13.45
CA VAL A 74 -16.06 1.22 -12.46
C VAL A 74 -15.03 1.59 -11.38
N VAL A 75 -15.38 1.47 -10.10
CA VAL A 75 -14.42 1.64 -9.01
C VAL A 75 -13.92 0.27 -8.57
N ILE A 76 -12.61 0.10 -8.54
CA ILE A 76 -11.95 -1.04 -7.92
C ILE A 76 -11.20 -0.51 -6.71
N ASP A 77 -11.69 -0.83 -5.51
CA ASP A 77 -10.90 -0.67 -4.29
C ASP A 77 -9.92 -1.84 -4.20
N ALA A 78 -8.64 -1.56 -4.41
CA ALA A 78 -7.65 -2.62 -4.52
C ALA A 78 -7.43 -3.40 -3.21
N GLY A 79 -7.75 -2.82 -2.05
CA GLY A 79 -7.65 -3.49 -0.75
C GLY A 79 -8.58 -4.68 -0.58
N ASP A 80 -9.65 -4.74 -1.36
CA ASP A 80 -10.66 -5.80 -1.29
C ASP A 80 -10.27 -7.06 -2.09
N TYR A 81 -9.22 -7.00 -2.90
CA TYR A 81 -8.90 -8.03 -3.89
C TYR A 81 -7.46 -8.52 -3.79
N ASN A 82 -7.25 -9.80 -4.08
CA ASN A 82 -5.89 -10.32 -4.25
C ASN A 82 -5.37 -10.08 -5.67
N GLU A 83 -4.07 -10.28 -5.86
CA GLU A 83 -3.39 -10.02 -7.14
C GLU A 83 -4.03 -10.75 -8.34
N ARG A 84 -4.47 -12.01 -8.16
CA ARG A 84 -5.09 -12.78 -9.27
C ARG A 84 -6.43 -12.19 -9.69
N GLU A 85 -7.18 -11.63 -8.75
CA GLU A 85 -8.43 -10.94 -9.02
C GLU A 85 -8.18 -9.62 -9.73
N ILE A 86 -7.20 -8.83 -9.28
CA ILE A 86 -6.75 -7.60 -9.94
C ILE A 86 -6.38 -7.85 -11.40
N VAL A 87 -5.62 -8.91 -11.70
CA VAL A 87 -5.28 -9.32 -13.08
C VAL A 87 -6.53 -9.64 -13.89
N LYS A 88 -7.47 -10.44 -13.35
CA LYS A 88 -8.72 -10.79 -14.04
C LYS A 88 -9.56 -9.54 -14.34
N MET A 89 -9.64 -8.61 -13.39
CA MET A 89 -10.40 -7.36 -13.55
C MET A 89 -9.74 -6.46 -14.60
N ALA A 90 -8.42 -6.27 -14.55
CA ALA A 90 -7.67 -5.50 -15.53
C ALA A 90 -7.87 -6.04 -16.96
N ALA A 91 -7.81 -7.37 -17.12
CA ALA A 91 -8.04 -8.02 -18.41
C ALA A 91 -9.46 -7.75 -18.94
N ARG A 92 -10.49 -7.88 -18.09
CA ARG A 92 -11.89 -7.61 -18.45
C ARG A 92 -12.14 -6.14 -18.77
N ILE A 93 -11.55 -5.23 -18.00
CA ILE A 93 -11.62 -3.78 -18.28
C ILE A 93 -11.05 -3.47 -19.65
N ARG A 94 -9.93 -4.11 -19.99
CA ARG A 94 -9.28 -3.91 -21.29
C ARG A 94 -10.11 -4.47 -22.44
N GLU A 95 -10.65 -5.68 -22.27
CA GLU A 95 -11.49 -6.37 -23.25
C GLU A 95 -12.82 -5.62 -23.50
N HIS A 96 -13.52 -5.23 -22.44
CA HIS A 96 -14.84 -4.60 -22.52
C HIS A 96 -14.80 -3.08 -22.63
N ARG A 97 -13.60 -2.48 -22.60
CA ARG A 97 -13.38 -1.04 -22.75
C ARG A 97 -14.09 -0.19 -21.69
N ALA A 98 -14.34 -0.75 -20.51
CA ALA A 98 -14.94 -0.03 -19.40
C ALA A 98 -13.94 1.01 -18.85
N SER A 99 -14.40 2.22 -18.56
CA SER A 99 -13.59 3.18 -17.81
C SER A 99 -13.51 2.77 -16.33
N VAL A 100 -12.36 2.96 -15.70
CA VAL A 100 -12.10 2.47 -14.33
C VAL A 100 -11.33 3.50 -13.50
N VAL A 101 -11.63 3.54 -12.22
CA VAL A 101 -10.79 4.12 -11.17
C VAL A 101 -10.29 2.98 -10.28
N LEU A 102 -8.98 2.73 -10.32
CA LEU A 102 -8.28 1.83 -9.41
C LEU A 102 -7.87 2.64 -8.18
N SER A 103 -8.65 2.57 -7.11
CA SER A 103 -8.33 3.17 -5.82
C SER A 103 -7.32 2.30 -5.09
N LEU A 104 -6.24 2.91 -4.62
CA LEU A 104 -5.18 2.25 -3.84
C LEU A 104 -5.09 2.81 -2.41
N GLU A 105 -6.02 3.68 -2.01
CA GLU A 105 -6.02 4.40 -0.72
C GLU A 105 -5.95 3.45 0.49
N SER A 106 -6.59 2.27 0.39
CA SER A 106 -6.63 1.23 1.43
C SER A 106 -5.33 0.41 1.56
N LEU A 107 -4.43 0.52 0.57
CA LEU A 107 -3.17 -0.21 0.52
C LEU A 107 -2.01 0.62 1.07
N GLU A 108 -1.05 -0.02 1.75
CA GLU A 108 0.22 0.62 2.05
C GLU A 108 1.10 0.81 0.79
N LEU A 109 2.08 1.72 0.85
CA LEU A 109 2.81 2.22 -0.31
C LEU A 109 3.38 1.13 -1.23
N GLU A 110 4.05 0.12 -0.69
CA GLU A 110 4.65 -0.93 -1.51
C GLU A 110 3.58 -1.87 -2.10
N ALA A 111 2.40 -2.00 -1.48
CA ALA A 111 1.23 -2.69 -2.07
C ALA A 111 0.59 -1.86 -3.17
N GLN A 112 0.49 -0.54 -2.99
CA GLN A 112 0.07 0.38 -4.05
C GLN A 112 0.95 0.21 -5.29
N MET A 113 2.29 0.21 -5.09
CA MET A 113 3.25 0.06 -6.19
C MET A 113 3.08 -1.26 -6.94
N ARG A 114 2.89 -2.38 -6.23
CA ARG A 114 2.68 -3.68 -6.89
C ARG A 114 1.34 -3.80 -7.56
N CYS A 115 0.27 -3.38 -6.91
CA CYS A 115 -1.06 -3.43 -7.50
C CYS A 115 -1.11 -2.58 -8.78
N ALA A 116 -0.58 -1.35 -8.75
CA ALA A 116 -0.45 -0.51 -9.93
C ALA A 116 0.40 -1.17 -11.02
N ALA A 117 1.56 -1.76 -10.66
CA ALA A 117 2.43 -2.45 -11.60
C ALA A 117 1.73 -3.63 -12.29
N THR A 118 1.06 -4.49 -11.52
CA THR A 118 0.34 -5.66 -12.03
C THR A 118 -0.83 -5.24 -12.90
N PHE A 119 -1.61 -4.24 -12.48
CA PHE A 119 -2.73 -3.72 -13.24
C PHE A 119 -2.28 -3.12 -14.59
N LEU A 120 -1.30 -2.21 -14.56
CA LEU A 120 -0.75 -1.57 -15.75
C LEU A 120 -0.09 -2.58 -16.70
N SER A 121 0.65 -3.56 -16.17
CA SER A 121 1.28 -4.61 -16.99
C SER A 121 0.23 -5.50 -17.65
N THR A 122 -0.86 -5.82 -16.95
CA THR A 122 -1.97 -6.59 -17.53
C THR A 122 -2.67 -5.83 -18.65
N LEU A 123 -2.91 -4.53 -18.48
CA LEU A 123 -3.44 -3.68 -19.57
C LEU A 123 -2.50 -3.63 -20.76
N PHE A 124 -1.19 -3.55 -20.49
CA PHE A 124 -0.14 -3.47 -21.49
C PHE A 124 -0.06 -4.77 -22.30
N ASP A 125 -0.07 -5.94 -21.63
CA ASP A 125 0.11 -7.26 -22.26
C ASP A 125 -1.17 -7.89 -22.81
N ALA A 126 -2.26 -7.12 -22.86
CA ALA A 126 -3.52 -7.56 -23.45
C ALA A 126 -3.33 -8.03 -24.92
N PRO A 127 -4.14 -9.01 -25.38
CA PRO A 127 -4.13 -9.46 -26.77
C PRO A 127 -4.31 -8.31 -27.75
N ARG A 128 -3.74 -8.45 -28.96
CA ARG A 128 -3.78 -7.40 -29.99
C ARG A 128 -5.20 -6.97 -30.37
N ASP A 129 -6.16 -7.89 -30.29
CA ASP A 129 -7.58 -7.63 -30.57
C ASP A 129 -8.20 -6.66 -29.55
N HIS A 130 -7.54 -6.44 -28.41
CA HIS A 130 -7.98 -5.52 -27.35
C HIS A 130 -7.15 -4.22 -27.32
N TRP A 131 -6.31 -3.95 -28.34
CA TRP A 131 -5.48 -2.74 -28.42
C TRP A 131 -6.26 -1.50 -28.86
N TYR A 132 -7.24 -1.16 -28.05
CA TYR A 132 -8.09 0.01 -28.21
C TYR A 132 -7.45 1.26 -27.57
N PRO A 133 -7.70 2.48 -28.08
CA PRO A 133 -7.23 3.69 -27.42
C PRO A 133 -7.81 3.84 -26.00
N ALA A 134 -6.95 4.07 -25.02
CA ALA A 134 -7.30 4.38 -23.64
C ALA A 134 -6.35 5.43 -23.07
N LEU A 135 -6.91 6.36 -22.32
CA LEU A 135 -6.19 7.34 -21.54
C LEU A 135 -5.91 6.75 -20.15
N VAL A 136 -4.63 6.59 -19.81
CA VAL A 136 -4.20 6.03 -18.52
C VAL A 136 -3.64 7.15 -17.67
N VAL A 137 -4.43 7.61 -16.71
CA VAL A 137 -4.06 8.67 -15.76
C VAL A 137 -3.42 8.04 -14.54
N VAL A 138 -2.24 8.50 -14.17
CA VAL A 138 -1.53 8.07 -12.95
C VAL A 138 -1.29 9.31 -12.10
N ASP A 139 -2.03 9.43 -10.99
CA ASP A 139 -1.74 10.48 -10.02
C ASP A 139 -0.57 10.08 -9.11
N GLU A 140 0.10 11.10 -8.56
CA GLU A 140 1.34 10.96 -7.77
C GLU A 140 2.37 10.02 -8.41
N ALA A 141 2.60 10.18 -9.71
CA ALA A 141 3.44 9.32 -10.54
C ALA A 141 4.87 9.11 -10.01
N GLN A 142 5.40 10.03 -9.19
CA GLN A 142 6.70 9.86 -8.54
C GLN A 142 6.72 8.72 -7.52
N MET A 143 5.57 8.29 -6.98
CA MET A 143 5.47 7.11 -6.13
C MET A 143 5.71 5.82 -6.92
N PHE A 144 5.20 5.77 -8.16
CA PHE A 144 5.28 4.60 -9.02
C PHE A 144 6.56 4.55 -9.88
N ALA A 145 7.19 5.70 -10.12
CA ALA A 145 8.43 5.80 -10.88
C ALA A 145 9.46 6.74 -10.20
N PRO A 146 9.95 6.41 -8.99
CA PRO A 146 10.91 7.25 -8.29
C PRO A 146 12.33 7.16 -8.89
N VAL A 147 13.08 8.28 -8.88
CA VAL A 147 14.49 8.34 -9.30
C VAL A 147 15.41 7.55 -8.35
N ALA A 148 15.13 7.61 -7.05
CA ALA A 148 15.94 6.97 -6.01
C ALA A 148 15.13 5.88 -5.29
N ALA A 149 15.83 4.85 -4.81
CA ALA A 149 15.24 3.89 -3.88
C ALA A 149 14.92 4.61 -2.56
N GLY A 150 13.64 4.67 -2.20
CA GLY A 150 13.20 5.05 -0.85
C GLY A 150 13.03 3.80 0.03
N ASP A 151 12.17 3.91 1.05
CA ASP A 151 11.90 2.89 2.08
C ASP A 151 11.05 1.69 1.61
N VAL A 152 10.72 1.62 0.32
CA VAL A 152 9.79 0.64 -0.29
C VAL A 152 10.43 -0.74 -0.44
N SER A 153 9.93 -1.65 -1.27
CA SER A 153 10.72 -2.74 -1.85
C SER A 153 11.31 -2.36 -3.24
N ASP A 154 12.58 -2.61 -3.56
CA ASP A 154 13.19 -2.54 -4.87
C ASP A 154 12.56 -3.49 -5.87
N GLU A 155 11.98 -4.59 -5.42
CA GLU A 155 11.20 -5.45 -6.31
C GLU A 155 9.98 -4.66 -6.78
N ALA A 156 9.19 -4.15 -5.82
CA ALA A 156 8.04 -3.32 -6.13
C ALA A 156 8.45 -2.07 -6.93
N ARG A 157 9.59 -1.45 -6.60
CA ARG A 157 10.17 -0.32 -7.32
C ARG A 157 10.50 -0.68 -8.76
N ARG A 158 11.21 -1.77 -9.01
CA ARG A 158 11.59 -2.22 -10.35
C ARG A 158 10.35 -2.59 -11.16
N LEU A 159 9.41 -3.34 -10.57
CA LEU A 159 8.14 -3.73 -11.22
C LEU A 159 7.31 -2.51 -11.60
N SER A 160 7.08 -1.60 -10.65
CA SER A 160 6.30 -0.38 -10.86
C SER A 160 6.98 0.56 -11.86
N LEU A 161 8.28 0.79 -11.73
CA LEU A 161 9.04 1.61 -12.68
C LEU A 161 9.03 1.00 -14.09
N ALA A 162 9.13 -0.33 -14.21
CA ALA A 162 9.04 -1.03 -15.50
C ALA A 162 7.65 -0.90 -16.13
N ALA A 163 6.58 -1.02 -15.33
CA ALA A 163 5.20 -0.81 -15.78
C ALA A 163 4.98 0.63 -16.26
N MET A 164 5.42 1.63 -15.49
CA MET A 164 5.37 3.05 -15.87
C MET A 164 6.20 3.34 -17.12
N THR A 165 7.38 2.73 -17.25
CA THR A 165 8.22 2.86 -18.44
C THR A 165 7.56 2.21 -19.66
N ASN A 166 6.92 1.05 -19.51
CA ASN A 166 6.17 0.42 -20.60
C ASN A 166 4.99 1.28 -21.03
N LEU A 167 4.23 1.84 -20.09
CA LEU A 167 3.13 2.78 -20.38
C LEU A 167 3.64 4.00 -21.16
N MET A 168 4.69 4.66 -20.66
CA MET A 168 5.18 5.91 -21.23
C MET A 168 5.99 5.70 -22.51
N CYS A 169 6.91 4.74 -22.60
CA CYS A 169 7.73 4.55 -23.80
C CYS A 169 7.02 3.72 -24.88
N ARG A 170 6.28 2.66 -24.49
CA ARG A 170 5.76 1.64 -25.42
C ARG A 170 4.23 1.61 -25.54
N GLY A 171 3.52 2.23 -24.60
CA GLY A 171 2.05 2.18 -24.49
C GLY A 171 1.33 2.63 -25.76
N ARG A 172 1.81 3.67 -26.44
CA ARG A 172 1.21 4.19 -27.68
C ARG A 172 0.96 3.10 -28.72
N LYS A 173 1.93 2.19 -28.93
CA LYS A 173 1.79 1.11 -29.92
C LYS A 173 0.70 0.10 -29.55
N ARG A 174 0.33 0.04 -28.27
CA ARG A 174 -0.70 -0.84 -27.71
C ARG A 174 -2.00 -0.10 -27.38
N GLY A 175 -2.15 1.15 -27.82
CA GLY A 175 -3.33 1.98 -27.56
C GLY A 175 -3.42 2.56 -26.15
N LEU A 176 -2.33 2.60 -25.39
CA LEU A 176 -2.30 3.19 -24.04
C LEU A 176 -1.55 4.53 -24.06
N ALA A 177 -2.23 5.61 -23.70
CA ALA A 177 -1.64 6.92 -23.59
C ALA A 177 -1.53 7.35 -22.12
N GLY A 178 -0.31 7.53 -21.63
CA GLY A 178 -0.08 7.96 -20.26
C GLY A 178 -0.36 9.45 -20.06
N VAL A 179 -1.10 9.77 -19.00
CA VAL A 179 -1.19 11.09 -18.38
C VAL A 179 -0.64 10.93 -16.97
N ILE A 180 0.55 11.47 -16.71
CA ILE A 180 1.19 11.32 -15.40
C ILE A 180 1.14 12.65 -14.66
N ALA A 181 0.79 12.60 -13.39
CA ALA A 181 0.69 13.79 -12.56
C ALA A 181 1.59 13.67 -11.33
N THR A 182 2.30 14.74 -10.97
CA THR A 182 3.27 14.69 -9.87
C THR A 182 3.35 16.01 -9.12
N GLN A 183 3.51 15.95 -7.80
CA GLN A 183 3.90 17.13 -7.02
C GLN A 183 5.40 17.43 -7.13
N ARG A 184 6.23 16.39 -7.28
CA ARG A 184 7.70 16.46 -7.20
C ARG A 184 8.35 15.92 -8.48
N LEU A 185 8.36 16.75 -9.53
CA LEU A 185 8.90 16.41 -10.84
C LEU A 185 10.37 15.95 -10.79
N ALA A 186 11.18 16.52 -9.90
CA ALA A 186 12.57 16.14 -9.73
C ALA A 186 12.75 14.74 -9.12
N LYS A 187 11.73 14.20 -8.43
CA LYS A 187 11.74 12.83 -7.90
C LYS A 187 11.22 11.79 -8.90
N LEU A 188 10.63 12.22 -10.03
CA LEU A 188 10.13 11.34 -11.08
C LEU A 188 11.24 10.90 -12.03
N ALA A 189 11.27 9.62 -12.37
CA ALA A 189 12.27 9.02 -13.25
C ALA A 189 12.34 9.75 -14.60
N LYS A 190 13.56 10.12 -15.01
CA LYS A 190 13.79 10.97 -16.20
C LYS A 190 13.25 10.34 -17.48
N ASN A 191 13.40 9.02 -17.65
CA ASN A 191 12.91 8.27 -18.79
C ASN A 191 11.37 8.24 -18.84
N VAL A 192 10.68 8.24 -17.71
CA VAL A 192 9.21 8.29 -17.67
C VAL A 192 8.72 9.69 -18.01
N ALA A 193 9.36 10.73 -17.46
CA ALA A 193 9.01 12.12 -17.71
C ALA A 193 9.29 12.58 -19.16
N ALA A 194 10.39 12.10 -19.76
CA ALA A 194 10.85 12.54 -21.08
C ALA A 194 9.97 12.07 -22.27
N GLU A 195 9.10 11.09 -22.06
CA GLU A 195 8.22 10.56 -23.11
C GLU A 195 6.93 11.38 -23.28
N ALA A 196 6.62 12.27 -22.34
CA ALA A 196 5.52 13.22 -22.48
C ALA A 196 5.95 14.38 -23.39
N SER A 197 5.14 14.68 -24.40
CA SER A 197 5.33 15.86 -25.26
C SER A 197 4.38 17.00 -24.95
N ASN A 198 3.38 16.76 -24.10
CA ASN A 198 2.51 17.79 -23.54
C ASN A 198 2.79 17.99 -22.06
N PHE A 199 2.70 19.24 -21.64
CA PHE A 199 3.02 19.69 -20.29
C PHE A 199 1.94 20.64 -19.80
N LEU A 200 1.51 20.44 -18.56
CA LEU A 200 0.71 21.38 -17.79
C LEU A 200 1.41 21.63 -16.46
N MET A 201 2.10 22.76 -16.34
CA MET A 201 2.91 23.11 -15.17
C MET A 201 2.19 24.13 -14.30
N GLY A 202 1.82 23.73 -13.09
CA GLY A 202 1.22 24.58 -12.07
C GLY A 202 2.27 25.17 -11.14
N ARG A 203 1.80 25.79 -10.06
CA ARG A 203 2.68 26.40 -9.07
C ARG A 203 3.64 25.38 -8.46
N THR A 204 4.94 25.70 -8.45
CA THR A 204 5.98 24.96 -7.71
C THR A 204 6.98 25.87 -7.02
N PHE A 205 7.43 25.48 -5.83
CA PHE A 205 8.27 26.31 -4.96
C PHE A 205 9.74 25.90 -4.94
N LEU A 206 10.04 24.61 -5.15
CA LEU A 206 11.40 24.10 -5.00
C LEU A 206 12.20 24.38 -6.26
N ASP A 207 13.39 24.95 -6.11
CA ASP A 207 14.23 25.37 -7.24
C ASP A 207 14.55 24.22 -8.19
N ILE A 208 14.73 23.01 -7.67
CA ILE A 208 14.97 21.81 -8.49
C ILE A 208 13.76 21.43 -9.35
N ASP A 209 12.54 21.58 -8.83
CA ASP A 209 11.31 21.28 -9.55
C ASP A 209 11.01 22.40 -10.57
N MET A 210 11.25 23.66 -10.21
CA MET A 210 11.16 24.81 -11.14
C MET A 210 12.13 24.69 -12.31
N ALA A 211 13.39 24.34 -12.03
CA ALA A 211 14.40 24.15 -13.08
C ALA A 211 13.99 23.05 -14.06
N ARG A 212 13.51 21.91 -13.54
CA ARG A 212 13.02 20.80 -14.37
C ARG A 212 11.78 21.20 -15.19
N ALA A 213 10.86 21.98 -14.61
CA ALA A 213 9.70 22.47 -15.33
C ALA A 213 10.08 23.47 -16.44
N ALA A 214 10.99 24.40 -16.15
CA ALA A 214 11.50 25.36 -17.12
C ALA A 214 12.22 24.68 -18.29
N ASP A 215 13.06 23.66 -18.01
CA ASP A 215 13.73 22.85 -19.03
C ASP A 215 12.72 22.18 -19.98
N LEU A 216 11.62 21.62 -19.44
CA LEU A 216 10.57 20.98 -20.24
C LEU A 216 9.73 21.99 -21.04
N LEU A 217 9.51 23.20 -20.49
CA LEU A 217 8.78 24.27 -21.17
C LEU A 217 9.63 25.04 -22.18
N GLY A 218 10.94 24.76 -22.27
CA GLY A 218 11.87 25.53 -23.11
C GLY A 218 12.03 26.98 -22.65
N MET A 219 11.83 27.25 -21.37
CA MET A 219 11.90 28.59 -20.77
C MET A 219 13.30 28.93 -20.30
N GLU A 220 13.68 30.19 -20.39
CA GLU A 220 14.91 30.67 -19.75
C GLU A 220 14.76 30.66 -18.22
N ARG A 221 15.87 30.48 -17.49
CA ARG A 221 15.86 30.43 -16.01
C ARG A 221 15.19 31.64 -15.36
N ARG A 222 15.30 32.84 -15.94
CA ARG A 222 14.63 34.05 -15.44
C ARG A 222 13.12 34.02 -15.58
N GLN A 223 12.59 33.31 -16.58
CA GLN A 223 11.16 33.17 -16.79
C GLN A 223 10.55 32.09 -15.87
N ALA A 224 11.37 31.19 -15.31
CA ALA A 224 10.93 30.16 -14.39
C ALA A 224 10.32 30.72 -13.10
N GLU A 225 10.69 31.95 -12.70
CA GLU A 225 10.08 32.67 -11.56
C GLU A 225 8.57 32.83 -11.72
N GLN A 226 8.07 32.95 -12.96
CA GLN A 226 6.63 33.05 -13.24
C GLN A 226 5.87 31.78 -12.81
N ILE A 227 6.53 30.61 -12.80
CA ILE A 227 5.92 29.34 -12.35
C ILE A 227 5.68 29.38 -10.83
N ARG A 228 6.59 30.03 -10.08
CA ARG A 228 6.46 30.18 -8.62
C ARG A 228 5.26 31.06 -8.25
N ASP A 229 4.98 32.07 -9.05
CA ASP A 229 3.93 33.06 -8.79
C ASP A 229 2.55 32.69 -9.34
N LEU A 230 2.41 31.51 -9.96
CA LEU A 230 1.12 31.03 -10.47
C LEU A 230 0.09 30.88 -9.35
N GLU A 231 -1.10 31.44 -9.58
CA GLU A 231 -2.25 31.22 -8.69
C GLU A 231 -2.73 29.77 -8.72
N ARG A 232 -3.39 29.34 -7.63
CA ARG A 232 -4.11 28.05 -7.60
C ARG A 232 -5.10 27.97 -8.77
N GLY A 233 -5.11 26.83 -9.45
CA GLY A 233 -5.98 26.58 -10.59
C GLY A 233 -5.49 27.25 -11.88
N ARG A 234 -4.28 27.81 -11.91
CA ARG A 234 -3.61 28.28 -13.12
C ARG A 234 -2.41 27.41 -13.46
N PHE A 235 -2.27 27.10 -14.75
CA PHE A 235 -1.21 26.26 -15.28
C PHE A 235 -0.61 26.90 -16.53
N LEU A 236 0.66 26.63 -16.82
CA LEU A 236 1.28 26.87 -18.12
C LEU A 236 1.17 25.58 -18.95
N GLY A 237 0.47 25.66 -20.08
CA GLY A 237 0.30 24.58 -21.03
C GLY A 237 1.22 24.70 -22.24
N LEU A 238 1.84 23.60 -22.64
CA LEU A 238 2.69 23.51 -23.82
C LEU A 238 2.60 22.11 -24.41
N GLY A 239 2.59 21.98 -25.73
CA GLY A 239 2.70 20.70 -26.42
C GLY A 239 1.81 20.61 -27.64
N PRO A 240 2.03 19.62 -28.52
CA PRO A 240 1.29 19.49 -29.78
C PRO A 240 -0.23 19.35 -29.59
N ALA A 241 -0.68 18.73 -28.49
CA ALA A 241 -2.11 18.58 -28.17
C ALA A 241 -2.71 19.83 -27.51
N ILE A 242 -1.91 20.80 -27.05
CA ILE A 242 -2.37 21.97 -26.30
C ILE A 242 -2.11 23.26 -27.09
N ALA A 243 -0.83 23.62 -27.23
CA ALA A 243 -0.38 24.85 -27.86
C ALA A 243 1.10 24.76 -28.26
N ARG A 244 1.44 25.39 -29.39
CA ARG A 244 2.83 25.45 -29.90
C ARG A 244 3.74 26.37 -29.09
N ARG A 245 3.18 27.26 -28.27
CA ARG A 245 3.88 28.17 -27.36
C ARG A 245 3.24 28.07 -25.98
N PRO A 246 3.99 28.31 -24.88
CA PRO A 246 3.43 28.26 -23.54
C PRO A 246 2.21 29.18 -23.42
N VAL A 247 1.08 28.64 -22.97
CA VAL A 247 -0.17 29.36 -22.75
C VAL A 247 -0.57 29.25 -21.27
N ALA A 248 -0.87 30.38 -20.64
CA ALA A 248 -1.44 30.38 -19.29
C ALA A 248 -2.92 30.01 -19.38
N VAL A 249 -3.33 28.99 -18.64
CA VAL A 249 -4.71 28.51 -18.57
C VAL A 249 -5.23 28.57 -17.14
N LYS A 250 -6.40 29.17 -16.95
CA LYS A 250 -7.20 29.05 -15.72
C LYS A 250 -8.16 27.89 -15.91
N ILE A 251 -8.02 26.86 -15.08
CA ILE A 251 -8.78 25.61 -15.21
C ILE A 251 -10.27 25.86 -14.96
N GLY A 252 -11.10 25.26 -15.81
CA GLY A 252 -12.55 25.35 -15.74
C GLY A 252 -13.15 24.65 -14.52
N ALA A 253 -14.47 24.81 -14.34
CA ALA A 253 -15.20 24.10 -13.30
C ALA A 253 -15.27 22.58 -13.59
N VAL A 254 -15.41 21.80 -12.52
CA VAL A 254 -15.62 20.35 -12.54
C VAL A 254 -16.96 20.03 -11.92
N LYS A 255 -17.58 18.92 -12.32
CA LYS A 255 -18.86 18.45 -11.79
C LYS A 255 -18.68 17.56 -10.56
N THR A 256 -17.68 16.69 -10.61
CA THR A 256 -17.38 15.72 -9.55
C THR A 256 -16.39 16.33 -8.54
N GLY A 257 -16.30 15.75 -7.34
CA GLY A 257 -15.42 16.22 -6.27
C GLY A 257 -14.90 15.08 -5.42
N THR A 258 -14.07 15.36 -4.41
CA THR A 258 -13.62 14.34 -3.46
C THR A 258 -14.75 14.01 -2.47
N ARG A 259 -14.92 12.74 -2.07
CA ARG A 259 -15.97 12.37 -1.09
C ARG A 259 -15.79 13.07 0.26
N GLY A 260 -14.56 13.37 0.66
CA GLY A 260 -14.24 14.10 1.88
C GLY A 260 -14.33 15.63 1.80
N GLY A 261 -14.53 16.20 0.60
CA GLY A 261 -14.41 17.64 0.36
C GLY A 261 -13.01 18.19 0.66
N THR A 262 -12.72 19.43 0.25
CA THR A 262 -11.57 20.15 0.82
C THR A 262 -11.95 20.51 2.25
N HIS A 263 -11.19 20.07 3.26
CA HIS A 263 -11.41 20.41 4.68
C HIS A 263 -11.73 21.90 4.82
N LYS A 264 -13.02 22.25 4.95
CA LYS A 264 -13.42 23.63 5.25
C LYS A 264 -13.09 23.83 6.71
N LEU A 265 -12.46 24.96 7.04
CA LEU A 265 -12.22 25.35 8.42
C LEU A 265 -13.58 25.48 9.10
N MET A 266 -13.93 24.47 9.90
CA MET A 266 -15.02 24.54 10.83
C MET A 266 -14.42 24.93 12.18
N PRO A 267 -14.97 25.93 12.88
CA PRO A 267 -14.55 26.19 14.25
C PRO A 267 -14.73 24.89 15.04
N PRO A 268 -13.74 24.49 15.85
CA PRO A 268 -13.90 23.32 16.70
C PRO A 268 -15.15 23.52 17.57
N PRO A 269 -15.93 22.45 17.83
CA PRO A 269 -17.07 22.55 18.72
C PRO A 269 -16.60 23.09 20.08
N ILE A 270 -17.31 24.07 20.62
CA ILE A 270 -17.01 24.61 21.95
C ILE A 270 -17.57 23.60 22.96
N THR A 271 -16.73 22.69 23.41
CA THR A 271 -17.04 21.77 24.50
C THR A 271 -16.45 22.29 25.80
N THR A 272 -17.27 22.36 26.85
CA THR A 272 -16.85 22.61 28.22
C THR A 272 -15.91 21.47 28.66
N GLY A 273 -14.75 21.81 29.22
CA GLY A 273 -13.62 20.87 29.37
C GLY A 273 -13.89 19.65 30.27
N GLU A 274 -14.87 19.70 31.15
CA GLU A 274 -15.21 18.61 32.07
C GLU A 274 -16.05 17.52 31.37
N ASP A 275 -17.04 17.89 30.54
CA ASP A 275 -17.90 16.93 29.83
C ASP A 275 -17.16 16.16 28.72
N PHE A 276 -16.15 16.79 28.09
CA PHE A 276 -15.42 16.17 26.98
C PHE A 276 -14.38 15.14 27.44
N GLN A 277 -13.76 15.34 28.60
CA GLN A 277 -12.89 14.33 29.20
C GLN A 277 -13.71 13.11 29.63
N GLU A 278 -14.86 13.30 30.26
CA GLU A 278 -15.74 12.18 30.60
C GLU A 278 -16.25 11.44 29.36
N LEU A 279 -16.61 12.13 28.27
CA LEU A 279 -16.97 11.48 26.99
C LEU A 279 -15.81 10.70 26.34
N LEU A 280 -14.57 11.19 26.44
CA LEU A 280 -13.38 10.52 25.90
C LEU A 280 -12.99 9.26 26.70
N PHE A 281 -13.24 9.26 28.01
CA PHE A 281 -12.95 8.13 28.91
C PHE A 281 -14.19 7.30 29.26
N ALA A 282 -15.36 7.66 28.74
CA ALA A 282 -16.58 6.88 28.86
C ALA A 282 -16.40 5.55 28.13
N ARG A 283 -16.72 4.45 28.81
CA ARG A 283 -16.82 3.14 28.18
C ARG A 283 -17.97 3.19 27.17
N VAL A 284 -17.64 3.15 25.89
CA VAL A 284 -18.62 2.95 24.82
C VAL A 284 -19.07 1.48 24.86
N GLU A 285 -20.37 1.23 24.98
CA GLU A 285 -20.92 -0.13 24.89
C GLU A 285 -20.64 -0.69 23.49
N GLU A 286 -19.90 -1.82 23.44
CA GLU A 286 -19.32 -2.44 22.23
C GLU A 286 -20.34 -2.76 21.14
N GLU A 287 -21.62 -2.88 21.47
CA GLU A 287 -22.69 -3.24 20.53
C GLU A 287 -23.01 -2.16 19.48
N SER A 288 -22.50 -0.94 19.64
CA SER A 288 -22.85 0.21 18.80
C SER A 288 -21.81 0.62 17.75
N MET A 289 -20.60 0.03 17.77
CA MET A 289 -19.52 0.46 16.87
C MET A 289 -19.45 -0.39 15.59
N PRO A 290 -19.45 0.23 14.40
CA PRO A 290 -19.26 -0.51 13.15
C PRO A 290 -17.82 -1.05 13.04
N PRO A 291 -17.62 -2.23 12.43
CA PRO A 291 -16.31 -2.87 12.39
C PRO A 291 -15.31 -2.07 11.50
N PRO A 292 -14.03 -2.01 11.88
CA PRO A 292 -13.01 -1.27 11.13
C PRO A 292 -12.63 -1.97 9.82
N PRO A 293 -12.29 -1.21 8.76
CA PRO A 293 -11.97 -1.77 7.45
C PRO A 293 -10.58 -2.44 7.42
N PRO A 294 -10.36 -3.46 6.58
CA PRO A 294 -9.11 -4.21 6.55
C PRO A 294 -7.99 -3.43 5.84
N ARG A 295 -6.80 -3.38 6.46
CA ARG A 295 -5.59 -2.74 5.92
C ARG A 295 -4.71 -3.77 5.19
N ALA A 296 -4.16 -3.41 4.04
CA ALA A 296 -3.40 -4.32 3.17
C ALA A 296 -1.89 -4.08 3.21
N GLU A 297 -1.13 -5.17 3.30
CA GLU A 297 0.32 -5.20 3.52
C GLU A 297 1.15 -4.99 2.24
N PRO A 298 2.27 -4.24 2.32
CA PRO A 298 3.19 -4.06 1.22
C PRO A 298 4.09 -5.29 0.93
N PRO A 299 4.18 -5.75 -0.34
CA PRO A 299 4.92 -6.94 -0.79
C PRO A 299 6.42 -6.76 -1.19
N ALA A 300 7.20 -7.79 -0.86
CA ALA A 300 8.64 -7.87 -0.50
C ALA A 300 9.79 -7.75 -1.55
N ARG A 301 10.93 -7.17 -1.16
CA ARG A 301 12.17 -6.90 -1.95
C ARG A 301 12.91 -8.19 -2.38
N PRO A 302 13.60 -8.25 -3.55
CA PRO A 302 14.34 -9.41 -4.01
C PRO A 302 15.78 -9.35 -3.47
N ALA A 303 16.30 -10.52 -3.10
CA ALA A 303 17.48 -10.69 -2.25
C ALA A 303 18.77 -10.01 -2.74
N GLU A 304 18.93 -9.74 -4.03
CA GLU A 304 20.16 -9.16 -4.60
C GLU A 304 20.38 -7.69 -4.22
N GLU A 305 19.31 -6.92 -4.02
CA GLU A 305 19.43 -5.50 -3.63
C GLU A 305 19.72 -5.33 -2.13
N ILE A 306 19.29 -6.32 -1.34
CA ILE A 306 19.62 -6.47 0.07
C ILE A 306 21.12 -6.78 0.22
N MET A 307 21.65 -7.69 -0.60
CA MET A 307 23.07 -8.08 -0.54
C MET A 307 24.06 -6.98 -0.94
N ARG A 308 23.68 -6.07 -1.85
CA ARG A 308 24.56 -4.97 -2.29
C ARG A 308 24.62 -3.83 -1.27
N GLN A 309 23.54 -3.59 -0.53
CA GLN A 309 23.49 -2.63 0.57
C GLN A 309 24.26 -3.09 1.81
N LEU A 310 24.45 -4.39 1.98
CA LEU A 310 25.22 -5.00 3.08
C LEU A 310 26.75 -4.90 2.90
N ALA A 311 27.24 -4.68 1.67
CA ALA A 311 28.68 -4.75 1.35
C ALA A 311 29.44 -3.41 1.52
N ASP A 312 28.76 -2.26 1.45
CA ASP A 312 29.39 -0.91 1.52
C ASP A 312 29.36 -0.27 2.93
N VAL A 313 28.85 -0.99 3.94
CA VAL A 313 28.86 -0.52 5.33
C VAL A 313 30.20 -0.91 5.96
N PRO A 314 30.96 0.01 6.60
CA PRO A 314 32.18 -0.35 7.30
C PRO A 314 31.85 -1.39 8.37
N SER A 315 32.39 -2.61 8.22
CA SER A 315 32.22 -3.69 9.19
C SER A 315 33.03 -3.38 10.45
N ALA A 316 32.44 -2.58 11.34
CA ALA A 316 32.81 -2.61 12.74
C ALA A 316 32.25 -3.92 13.30
N LYS A 317 33.07 -4.98 13.34
CA LYS A 317 32.74 -6.18 14.12
C LYS A 317 32.50 -5.75 15.57
N PRO A 318 31.27 -5.84 16.11
CA PRO A 318 31.11 -5.84 17.55
C PRO A 318 31.64 -7.20 18.00
N ALA A 319 32.61 -7.19 18.92
CA ALA A 319 32.94 -8.38 19.67
C ALA A 319 31.64 -8.94 20.27
N ALA A 320 31.42 -10.24 20.12
CA ALA A 320 30.29 -10.92 20.74
C ALA A 320 30.31 -10.58 22.24
N PRO A 321 29.23 -10.00 22.81
CA PRO A 321 29.08 -10.03 24.24
C PRO A 321 28.83 -11.49 24.61
N GLU A 322 29.75 -12.08 25.37
CA GLU A 322 29.43 -13.26 26.17
C GLU A 322 28.25 -12.88 27.06
N LEU A 323 27.07 -13.40 26.71
CA LEU A 323 25.83 -13.15 27.42
C LEU A 323 25.66 -14.22 28.49
N ASP A 324 25.53 -13.75 29.73
CA ASP A 324 25.13 -14.52 30.89
C ASP A 324 23.62 -14.78 30.84
N PHE A 325 23.23 -15.91 30.25
CA PHE A 325 21.83 -16.29 30.03
C PHE A 325 21.20 -17.07 31.20
N GLY A 326 21.93 -17.33 32.28
CA GLY A 326 21.45 -18.24 33.35
C GLY A 326 20.54 -17.58 34.39
N GLU A 327 20.80 -16.33 34.77
CA GLU A 327 20.15 -15.73 35.96
C GLU A 327 18.80 -15.04 35.68
N ASN A 328 18.55 -14.62 34.43
CA ASN A 328 17.39 -13.76 34.10
C ASN A 328 16.21 -14.51 33.48
N GLU A 329 16.38 -15.78 33.10
CA GLU A 329 15.36 -16.58 32.40
C GLU A 329 14.04 -16.71 33.20
N PRO A 330 14.04 -16.93 34.53
CA PRO A 330 12.80 -16.97 35.31
C PRO A 330 12.02 -15.65 35.28
N ILE A 331 12.73 -14.52 35.20
CA ILE A 331 12.12 -13.19 35.11
C ILE A 331 11.51 -12.99 33.73
N VAL A 332 12.20 -13.41 32.67
CA VAL A 332 11.72 -13.34 31.29
C VAL A 332 10.44 -14.15 31.12
N ILE A 333 10.42 -15.40 31.59
CA ILE A 333 9.24 -16.27 31.57
C ILE A 333 8.07 -15.57 32.26
N ALA A 334 8.27 -15.12 33.50
CA ALA A 334 7.21 -14.47 34.28
C ALA A 334 6.68 -13.19 33.63
N VAL A 335 7.53 -12.38 32.97
CA VAL A 335 7.07 -11.17 32.26
C VAL A 335 6.29 -11.53 31.01
N LEU A 336 6.73 -12.52 30.23
CA LEU A 336 6.01 -12.95 29.02
C LEU A 336 4.63 -13.52 29.38
N ASP A 337 4.55 -14.33 30.44
CA ASP A 337 3.28 -14.87 30.93
C ASP A 337 2.33 -13.77 31.42
N GLU A 338 2.85 -12.75 32.13
CA GLU A 338 2.05 -11.58 32.53
C GLU A 338 1.52 -10.80 31.32
N ILE A 339 2.34 -10.61 30.28
CA ILE A 339 1.89 -9.93 29.04
C ILE A 339 0.83 -10.78 28.34
N VAL A 340 1.00 -12.12 28.30
CA VAL A 340 0.03 -13.03 27.72
C VAL A 340 -1.29 -13.05 28.49
N ALA A 341 -1.24 -12.98 29.83
CA ALA A 341 -2.41 -12.89 30.68
C ALA A 341 -3.17 -11.57 30.51
N ASP A 342 -2.44 -10.46 30.32
CA ASP A 342 -3.00 -9.12 30.14
C ASP A 342 -3.47 -8.83 28.70
N LEU A 343 -3.27 -9.76 27.76
CA LEU A 343 -3.81 -9.64 26.41
C LEU A 343 -5.34 -9.68 26.45
N GLY A 344 -5.96 -8.50 26.42
CA GLY A 344 -7.39 -8.35 26.15
C GLY A 344 -7.78 -8.72 24.72
N GLU A 345 -8.97 -8.31 24.28
CA GLU A 345 -9.44 -8.60 22.91
C GLU A 345 -8.68 -7.82 21.82
N ALA A 346 -8.12 -6.66 22.17
CA ALA A 346 -7.28 -5.88 21.27
C ALA A 346 -5.82 -6.35 21.34
N VAL A 347 -5.30 -6.92 20.25
CA VAL A 347 -3.90 -7.38 20.15
C VAL A 347 -3.00 -6.18 19.84
N PRO A 348 -2.15 -5.71 20.78
CA PRO A 348 -1.29 -4.55 20.56
C PRO A 348 -0.20 -4.86 19.52
N SER A 349 0.33 -3.81 18.88
CA SER A 349 1.45 -3.99 17.95
C SER A 349 2.67 -4.63 18.64
N VAL A 350 3.46 -5.40 17.90
CA VAL A 350 4.68 -6.05 18.42
C VAL A 350 5.66 -5.02 19.01
N ALA A 351 5.72 -3.80 18.46
CA ALA A 351 6.55 -2.73 18.98
C ALA A 351 6.05 -2.24 20.36
N ALA A 352 4.73 -2.14 20.55
CA ALA A 352 4.14 -1.79 21.85
C ALA A 352 4.35 -2.91 22.87
N LEU A 353 4.17 -4.18 22.48
CA LEU A 353 4.43 -5.34 23.33
C LEU A 353 5.91 -5.44 23.74
N PHE A 354 6.84 -5.13 22.84
CA PHE A 354 8.27 -5.09 23.16
C PHE A 354 8.63 -3.94 24.10
N GLN A 355 7.98 -2.78 23.95
CA GLN A 355 8.13 -1.67 24.89
C GLN A 355 7.59 -2.02 26.28
N ASP A 356 6.41 -2.64 26.36
CA ASP A 356 5.80 -3.11 27.61
C ASP A 356 6.70 -4.17 28.29
N PHE A 357 7.19 -5.15 27.53
CA PHE A 357 8.20 -6.11 27.99
C PHE A 357 9.42 -5.42 28.61
N GLY A 358 9.94 -4.38 27.96
CA GLY A 358 11.05 -3.59 28.49
C GLY A 358 10.69 -2.79 29.75
N VAL A 359 9.44 -2.35 29.92
CA VAL A 359 8.95 -1.70 31.15
C VAL A 359 8.86 -2.71 32.30
N ARG A 360 8.21 -3.86 32.07
CA ARG A 360 8.02 -4.90 33.08
C ARG A 360 9.34 -5.55 33.52
N CYS A 361 10.27 -5.77 32.59
CA CYS A 361 11.63 -6.21 32.92
C CYS A 361 12.33 -5.23 33.88
N ARG A 362 12.19 -3.92 33.67
CA ARG A 362 12.75 -2.89 34.56
C ARG A 362 12.09 -2.88 35.94
N MET A 363 10.76 -3.07 35.99
CA MET A 363 10.03 -3.18 37.26
C MET A 363 10.49 -4.39 38.08
N LYS A 364 10.90 -5.49 37.42
CA LYS A 364 11.47 -6.68 38.07
C LYS A 364 12.99 -6.61 38.30
N GLY A 365 13.60 -5.43 38.16
CA GLY A 365 15.00 -5.18 38.52
C GLY A 365 16.03 -5.34 37.39
N LEU A 366 15.60 -5.66 36.17
CA LEU A 366 16.51 -5.76 35.02
C LEU A 366 16.81 -4.37 34.46
N ARG A 367 18.08 -3.96 34.50
CA ARG A 367 18.52 -2.64 33.98
C ARG A 367 18.34 -2.49 32.47
N LYS A 368 18.36 -3.61 31.73
CA LYS A 368 18.14 -3.67 30.28
C LYS A 368 17.26 -4.89 29.95
N PRO A 369 16.41 -4.81 28.93
CA PRO A 369 15.69 -5.99 28.44
C PRO A 369 16.71 -7.04 27.98
N PRO A 370 16.59 -8.30 28.45
CA PRO A 370 17.57 -9.35 28.15
C PRO A 370 17.41 -9.94 26.74
N LEU A 371 16.27 -9.68 26.09
CA LEU A 371 15.97 -10.09 24.72
C LEU A 371 15.99 -8.89 23.78
N ASP A 372 16.56 -9.08 22.59
CA ASP A 372 16.33 -8.17 21.47
C ASP A 372 14.96 -8.41 20.82
N LEU A 373 14.58 -7.58 19.84
CA LEU A 373 13.26 -7.67 19.24
C LEU A 373 12.99 -9.02 18.53
N PRO A 374 13.93 -9.59 17.74
CA PRO A 374 13.77 -10.92 17.18
C PRO A 374 13.61 -12.03 18.23
N ALA A 375 14.47 -12.05 19.27
CA ALA A 375 14.39 -13.04 20.32
C ALA A 375 13.09 -12.90 21.13
N PHE A 376 12.65 -11.67 21.41
CA PHE A 376 11.36 -11.40 22.05
C PHE A 376 10.19 -11.97 21.25
N ARG A 377 10.12 -11.73 19.93
CA ARG A 377 9.03 -12.24 19.08
C ARG A 377 8.91 -13.75 19.17
N LYS A 378 10.04 -14.45 19.05
CA LYS A 378 10.08 -15.92 19.15
C LYS A 378 9.62 -16.39 20.52
N ARG A 379 10.17 -15.82 21.60
CA ARG A 379 9.82 -16.19 22.99
C ARG A 379 8.36 -15.86 23.33
N PHE A 380 7.83 -14.77 22.79
CA PHE A 380 6.43 -14.38 22.95
C PHE A 380 5.47 -15.33 22.22
N ALA A 381 5.80 -15.75 20.99
CA ALA A 381 5.04 -16.76 20.25
C ALA A 381 5.00 -18.11 21.00
N MET A 382 6.12 -18.50 21.61
CA MET A 382 6.19 -19.68 22.47
C MET A 382 5.30 -19.51 23.71
N ALA A 383 5.34 -18.35 24.37
CA ALA A 383 4.49 -18.07 25.54
C ALA A 383 2.98 -18.10 25.18
N LEU A 384 2.58 -17.58 24.01
CA LEU A 384 1.20 -17.69 23.50
C LEU A 384 0.75 -19.14 23.31
N ALA A 385 1.67 -20.04 22.96
CA ALA A 385 1.41 -21.48 22.88
C ALA A 385 1.48 -22.20 24.25
N GLY A 386 1.77 -21.45 25.33
CA GLY A 386 2.04 -21.99 26.67
C GLY A 386 3.35 -22.79 26.76
N MET A 387 4.29 -22.52 25.86
CA MET A 387 5.67 -23.06 25.85
C MET A 387 6.65 -22.03 26.43
N SER A 388 6.30 -21.42 27.57
CA SER A 388 7.03 -20.25 28.10
C SER A 388 8.47 -20.56 28.51
N ASP A 389 8.79 -21.80 28.90
CA ASP A 389 10.17 -22.24 29.15
C ASP A 389 10.84 -22.69 27.85
N SER A 390 11.84 -21.92 27.39
CA SER A 390 12.55 -22.25 26.13
C SER A 390 13.63 -23.31 26.28
N ALA A 391 14.04 -23.63 27.51
CA ALA A 391 15.05 -24.63 27.80
C ALA A 391 14.47 -26.04 27.97
N ASP A 392 13.14 -26.18 27.96
CA ASP A 392 12.48 -27.48 28.06
C ASP A 392 12.73 -28.31 26.79
N PRO A 393 13.41 -29.47 26.90
CA PRO A 393 13.75 -30.30 25.75
C PRO A 393 12.53 -30.78 24.94
N ARG A 394 11.33 -30.80 25.55
CA ARG A 394 10.09 -31.20 24.88
C ARG A 394 9.74 -30.28 23.70
N TRP A 395 10.19 -29.03 23.70
CA TRP A 395 9.85 -28.06 22.66
C TRP A 395 10.85 -28.00 21.51
N GLU A 396 11.99 -28.69 21.59
CA GLU A 396 13.01 -28.66 20.53
C GLU A 396 12.48 -29.15 19.18
N GLU A 397 11.74 -30.27 19.17
CA GLU A 397 11.20 -30.85 17.94
C GLU A 397 10.09 -29.98 17.31
N PRO A 398 9.08 -29.49 18.06
CA PRO A 398 8.11 -28.51 17.54
C PRO A 398 8.75 -27.23 17.00
N ILE A 399 9.75 -26.68 17.70
CA ILE A 399 10.44 -25.46 17.27
C ILE A 399 11.17 -25.72 15.96
N ARG A 400 11.82 -26.88 15.80
CA ARG A 400 12.49 -27.28 14.55
C ARG A 400 11.48 -27.53 13.43
N ALA A 401 10.34 -28.16 13.74
CA ALA A 401 9.27 -28.37 12.77
C ALA A 401 8.65 -27.06 12.27
N ALA A 402 8.77 -25.97 13.06
CA ALA A 402 8.32 -24.64 12.70
C ALA A 402 9.32 -23.86 11.82
N ASP A 403 10.54 -24.36 11.55
CA ASP A 403 11.55 -23.66 10.74
C ASP A 403 11.02 -23.15 9.37
N PRO A 404 10.15 -23.87 8.64
CA PRO A 404 9.58 -23.40 7.37
C PRO A 404 8.42 -22.40 7.53
N VAL A 405 7.94 -22.18 8.77
CA VAL A 405 6.77 -21.38 9.09
C VAL A 405 7.17 -19.90 9.24
N PRO A 406 6.48 -18.96 8.57
CA PRO A 406 6.70 -17.53 8.79
C PRO A 406 6.55 -17.11 10.26
N GLU A 407 7.28 -16.06 10.67
CA GLU A 407 7.32 -15.60 12.08
C GLU A 407 5.94 -15.27 12.66
N ASP A 408 5.04 -14.70 11.86
CA ASP A 408 3.66 -14.34 12.25
C ASP A 408 2.77 -15.57 12.48
N MET A 409 3.12 -16.71 11.89
CA MET A 409 2.38 -17.98 11.96
C MET A 409 2.96 -18.95 13.00
N LEU A 410 4.06 -18.58 13.65
CA LEU A 410 4.76 -19.41 14.61
C LEU A 410 3.87 -19.77 15.81
N ALA A 411 3.17 -18.80 16.41
CA ALA A 411 2.34 -19.07 17.59
C ALA A 411 1.17 -20.03 17.31
N PRO A 412 0.35 -19.84 16.23
CA PRO A 412 -0.67 -20.83 15.86
C PRO A 412 -0.11 -22.21 15.54
N PHE A 413 1.04 -22.29 14.85
CA PHE A 413 1.67 -23.58 14.57
C PHE A 413 2.07 -24.30 15.86
N LEU A 414 2.71 -23.57 16.80
CA LEU A 414 3.13 -24.13 18.07
C LEU A 414 1.93 -24.58 18.92
N LEU A 415 0.79 -23.87 18.87
CA LEU A 415 -0.45 -24.33 19.51
C LEU A 415 -0.95 -25.66 18.96
N ILE A 416 -0.97 -25.81 17.62
CA ILE A 416 -1.35 -27.07 16.97
C ILE A 416 -0.34 -28.17 17.33
N ALA A 417 0.96 -27.86 17.34
CA ALA A 417 2.01 -28.80 17.69
C ALA A 417 1.89 -29.27 19.14
N ARG A 418 1.63 -28.36 20.07
CA ARG A 418 1.36 -28.71 21.47
C ARG A 418 0.15 -29.61 21.60
N ALA A 419 -0.99 -29.24 20.99
CA ALA A 419 -2.20 -30.05 21.03
C ALA A 419 -1.96 -31.46 20.45
N ALA A 420 -1.18 -31.57 19.37
CA ALA A 420 -0.81 -32.86 18.79
C ALA A 420 0.11 -33.70 19.69
N MET A 421 1.02 -33.07 20.43
CA MET A 421 1.89 -33.75 21.40
C MET A 421 1.13 -34.20 22.66
N GLU A 422 0.18 -33.40 23.11
CA GLU A 422 -0.64 -33.67 24.31
C GLU A 422 -1.85 -34.57 23.99
N GLY A 423 -2.13 -34.84 22.72
CA GLY A 423 -3.26 -35.64 22.26
C GLY A 423 -4.61 -34.93 22.40
N GLU A 424 -4.60 -33.61 22.51
CA GLU A 424 -5.78 -32.76 22.67
C GLU A 424 -6.52 -32.56 21.34
N PRO A 425 -7.81 -32.18 21.37
CA PRO A 425 -8.55 -31.76 20.18
C PRO A 425 -7.83 -30.65 19.43
N CYS A 426 -8.05 -30.59 18.11
CA CYS A 426 -7.56 -29.47 17.30
C CYS A 426 -8.04 -28.14 17.93
N PRO A 427 -7.14 -27.17 18.19
CA PRO A 427 -7.54 -25.87 18.73
C PRO A 427 -8.65 -25.24 17.89
N GLU A 428 -9.61 -24.62 18.58
CA GLU A 428 -10.69 -23.89 17.93
C GLU A 428 -10.16 -22.72 17.11
N ASP A 429 -10.92 -22.32 16.09
CA ASP A 429 -10.54 -21.21 15.24
C ASP A 429 -10.34 -19.91 16.03
N THR A 430 -11.09 -19.70 17.12
CA THR A 430 -10.97 -18.54 18.02
C THR A 430 -9.60 -18.48 18.71
N VAL A 431 -9.10 -19.62 19.18
CA VAL A 431 -7.80 -19.74 19.84
C VAL A 431 -6.66 -19.52 18.84
N LEU A 432 -6.77 -20.13 17.65
CA LEU A 432 -5.81 -19.92 16.57
C LEU A 432 -5.82 -18.46 16.07
N ALA A 433 -7.00 -17.84 16.01
CA ALA A 433 -7.17 -16.44 15.62
C ALA A 433 -6.43 -15.51 16.59
N ARG A 434 -6.62 -15.71 17.90
CA ARG A 434 -5.96 -14.91 18.95
C ARG A 434 -4.43 -15.04 18.88
N ALA A 435 -3.91 -16.25 18.73
CA ALA A 435 -2.47 -16.47 18.58
C ALA A 435 -1.90 -15.90 17.27
N TYR A 436 -2.71 -15.85 16.22
CA TYR A 436 -2.35 -15.24 14.94
C TYR A 436 -2.51 -13.71 14.93
N GLY A 437 -3.08 -13.12 15.99
CA GLY A 437 -3.35 -11.68 16.07
C GLY A 437 -4.51 -11.23 15.18
N THR A 438 -5.50 -12.09 14.93
CA THR A 438 -6.68 -11.77 14.13
C THR A 438 -7.99 -12.15 14.83
N SER A 439 -9.09 -11.50 14.45
CA SER A 439 -10.46 -11.89 14.81
C SER A 439 -11.22 -12.54 13.65
N SER A 440 -10.59 -12.71 12.47
CA SER A 440 -11.26 -13.19 11.26
C SER A 440 -11.19 -14.71 11.12
N PRO A 441 -12.33 -15.45 11.13
CA PRO A 441 -12.35 -16.90 10.87
C PRO A 441 -11.85 -17.25 9.47
N GLY A 442 -11.98 -16.33 8.51
CA GLY A 442 -11.45 -16.50 7.16
C GLY A 442 -9.93 -16.49 7.11
N ARG A 443 -9.27 -15.68 7.96
CA ARG A 443 -7.80 -15.66 8.07
C ARG A 443 -7.28 -16.95 8.70
N VAL A 444 -7.97 -17.52 9.68
CA VAL A 444 -7.60 -18.83 10.27
C VAL A 444 -7.72 -19.96 9.25
N ARG A 445 -8.77 -19.98 8.42
CA ARG A 445 -8.88 -20.95 7.33
C ARG A 445 -7.73 -20.83 6.32
N ARG A 446 -7.39 -19.60 5.90
CA ARG A 446 -6.26 -19.34 4.99
C ARG A 446 -4.91 -19.70 5.61
N LEU A 447 -4.75 -19.46 6.91
CA LEU A 447 -3.57 -19.83 7.69
C LEU A 447 -3.35 -21.34 7.63
N ILE A 448 -4.40 -22.13 7.91
CA ILE A 448 -4.35 -23.59 7.85
C ILE A 448 -4.05 -24.07 6.42
N GLU A 449 -4.74 -23.52 5.40
CA GLU A 449 -4.47 -23.85 3.99
C GLU A 449 -3.03 -23.51 3.57
N TYR A 450 -2.46 -22.42 4.11
CA TYR A 450 -1.10 -22.01 3.80
C TYR A 450 -0.07 -22.92 4.46
N MET A 451 -0.24 -23.26 5.74
CA MET A 451 0.59 -24.24 6.43
C MET A 451 0.51 -25.62 5.77
N GLU A 452 -0.66 -26.00 5.24
CA GLU A 452 -0.83 -27.25 4.50
C GLU A 452 -0.10 -27.21 3.14
N LYS A 453 -0.11 -26.08 2.43
CA LYS A 453 0.69 -25.89 1.20
C LYS A 453 2.20 -25.92 1.45
N LEU A 454 2.65 -25.43 2.61
CA LEU A 454 4.04 -25.55 3.05
C LEU A 454 4.41 -27.00 3.42
N GLY A 455 3.42 -27.88 3.57
CA GLY A 455 3.62 -29.27 3.97
C GLY A 455 3.98 -29.43 5.45
N VAL A 456 3.85 -28.38 6.26
CA VAL A 456 4.13 -28.42 7.70
C VAL A 456 2.96 -28.99 8.50
N ILE A 457 1.75 -28.93 7.94
CA ILE A 457 0.56 -29.59 8.49
C ILE A 457 -0.23 -30.31 7.41
N VAL A 458 -1.16 -31.17 7.83
CA VAL A 458 -2.18 -31.80 6.97
C VAL A 458 -3.52 -31.74 7.69
N ALA A 459 -4.50 -31.04 7.12
CA ALA A 459 -5.82 -30.92 7.70
C ALA A 459 -6.73 -32.06 7.23
N ARG A 460 -7.50 -32.64 8.15
CA ARG A 460 -8.52 -33.64 7.83
C ARG A 460 -9.82 -33.28 8.50
N THR A 461 -10.92 -33.56 7.82
CA THR A 461 -12.27 -33.41 8.36
C THR A 461 -12.93 -34.78 8.38
N ASP A 462 -13.46 -35.19 9.53
CA ASP A 462 -14.23 -36.43 9.64
C ASP A 462 -15.62 -36.27 9.01
N PHE A 463 -16.38 -37.36 8.92
CA PHE A 463 -17.74 -37.35 8.37
C PHE A 463 -18.75 -36.53 9.22
N GLY A 464 -18.39 -36.18 10.46
CA GLY A 464 -19.15 -35.31 11.34
C GLY A 464 -18.80 -33.83 11.20
N GLY A 465 -17.86 -33.46 10.33
CA GLY A 465 -17.41 -32.09 10.14
C GLY A 465 -16.32 -31.64 11.13
N ARG A 466 -15.80 -32.54 11.97
CA ARG A 466 -14.79 -32.22 12.98
C ARG A 466 -13.40 -32.28 12.38
N ARG A 467 -12.58 -31.26 12.70
CA ARG A 467 -11.24 -31.08 12.14
C ARG A 467 -10.17 -31.73 13.01
N SER A 468 -9.24 -32.46 12.41
CA SER A 468 -7.98 -32.91 13.01
C SER A 468 -6.81 -32.43 12.15
N ILE A 469 -5.70 -32.03 12.78
CA ILE A 469 -4.52 -31.55 12.06
C ILE A 469 -3.32 -32.45 12.39
N GLY A 470 -2.73 -33.03 11.35
CA GLY A 470 -1.48 -33.79 11.43
C GLY A 470 -0.26 -32.91 11.18
N ILE A 471 0.87 -33.19 11.84
CA ILE A 471 2.15 -32.52 11.63
C ILE A 471 3.15 -33.55 11.11
N PRO A 472 3.42 -33.60 9.79
CA PRO A 472 4.26 -34.65 9.18
C PRO A 472 5.65 -34.75 9.78
N ALA A 473 6.28 -33.62 10.12
CA ALA A 473 7.63 -33.57 10.67
C ALA A 473 7.73 -34.20 12.07
N LEU A 474 6.65 -34.18 12.85
CA LEU A 474 6.58 -34.79 14.18
C LEU A 474 5.99 -36.21 14.15
N GLY A 475 5.30 -36.57 13.06
CA GLY A 475 4.55 -37.84 12.97
C GLY A 475 3.34 -37.88 13.91
N LEU A 476 2.85 -36.73 14.38
CA LEU A 476 1.78 -36.59 15.35
C LEU A 476 0.53 -35.94 14.73
N SER A 477 -0.61 -36.10 15.39
CA SER A 477 -1.91 -35.54 15.00
C SER A 477 -2.67 -35.10 16.24
N THR A 478 -3.34 -33.95 16.14
CA THR A 478 -4.37 -33.59 17.13
C THR A 478 -5.49 -34.64 17.11
N ALA A 479 -6.26 -34.74 18.20
CA ALA A 479 -7.56 -35.38 18.15
C ALA A 479 -8.51 -34.55 17.25
N ALA A 480 -9.64 -35.16 16.85
CA ALA A 480 -10.69 -34.41 16.15
C ALA A 480 -11.26 -33.34 17.11
N ALA A 481 -11.51 -32.13 16.59
CA ALA A 481 -12.23 -31.08 17.30
C ALA A 481 -13.55 -31.62 17.89
N GLU A 482 -14.02 -31.09 19.01
CA GLU A 482 -15.26 -31.55 19.66
C GLU A 482 -16.52 -31.31 18.80
#